data_AF-A0A1A7MJX1-F1
#
_entry.id   AF-A0A1A7MJX1-F1
#
_cell.length_a   1.000
_cell.length_b   1.000
_cell.length_c   1.000
_cell.angle_alpha   90.00
_cell.angle_beta   90.00
_cell.angle_gamma   90.00
#
_symmetry.space_group_name_H-M   'P 1'
#
loop_
_entity.id
_entity.type
_entity.pdbx_description
1 polymer ?
#
loop_
_entity_poly.entity_id
_entity_poly.type
_entity_poly.pdbx_seq_one_letter_code
_entity_poly.pdbx_strand_id
1 'polypeptide(L)'
;MATSNPCTLTEVASDADFANYTNNLPESSTLLIYFHAPWAEPCKQMSTVLSTLASTYTATQPPTISFLALDAEELSDVSEHYDVTQVPYIVIQKAGKVLETISGGDASRVRAAVEKHVGAGSGNAGGLGLPPAQLVSKPEGGSAKSLAAYAPSPNDPATAPEYSAAEANPETTKEELNNRLGELVKAAPVMLFMKGTPSAPQCGFSRQTVSLLREKGVRYGFFNILADDDVRQGLKEFADWPTFPQVWVGGELVGGLDILKEEFENDPDFLADYSVGGKKGGPAA
;
A
#
# COMPACT_ATOMS: atom_id res chain seq x y z
N MET A 1 -9.11 5.73 -41.58
CA MET A 1 -8.17 6.34 -40.62
C MET A 1 -8.12 5.42 -39.43
N ALA A 2 -6.96 4.85 -39.10
CA ALA A 2 -6.83 3.96 -37.95
C ALA A 2 -6.96 4.82 -36.67
N THR A 3 -8.00 4.57 -35.88
CA THR A 3 -8.16 5.15 -34.55
C THR A 3 -7.10 4.54 -33.66
N SER A 4 -6.03 5.29 -33.39
CA SER A 4 -4.98 4.82 -32.49
C SER A 4 -5.42 5.02 -31.04
N ASN A 5 -5.53 3.94 -30.28
CA ASN A 5 -5.99 4.00 -28.89
C ASN A 5 -4.95 4.70 -28.00
N PRO A 6 -5.35 5.52 -27.02
CA PRO A 6 -4.42 6.10 -26.05
C PRO A 6 -3.89 5.02 -25.09
N CYS A 7 -2.70 5.24 -24.52
CA CYS A 7 -2.22 4.43 -23.40
C CYS A 7 -3.06 4.73 -22.13
N THR A 8 -3.10 3.76 -21.21
CA THR A 8 -3.81 3.86 -19.94
C THR A 8 -2.90 3.50 -18.78
N LEU A 9 -3.15 4.09 -17.62
CA LEU A 9 -2.56 3.65 -16.36
C LEU A 9 -3.25 2.35 -15.92
N THR A 10 -2.50 1.27 -15.84
CA THR A 10 -3.06 -0.07 -15.56
C THR A 10 -2.73 -0.49 -14.14
N GLU A 11 -3.75 -0.82 -13.35
CA GLU A 11 -3.57 -1.36 -12.00
C GLU A 11 -3.09 -2.81 -12.06
N VAL A 12 -2.10 -3.16 -11.23
CA VAL A 12 -1.57 -4.51 -11.10
C VAL A 12 -1.96 -5.07 -9.75
N ALA A 13 -2.65 -6.22 -9.75
CA ALA A 13 -3.26 -6.78 -8.55
C ALA A 13 -2.37 -7.78 -7.79
N SER A 14 -1.27 -8.26 -8.39
CA SER A 14 -0.41 -9.27 -7.76
C SER A 14 1.04 -9.22 -8.26
N ASP A 15 1.96 -9.75 -7.44
CA ASP A 15 3.38 -9.91 -7.81
C ASP A 15 3.56 -10.81 -9.05
N ALA A 16 2.70 -11.83 -9.21
CA ALA A 16 2.73 -12.72 -10.36
C ALA A 16 2.36 -11.98 -11.66
N ASP A 17 1.34 -11.11 -11.61
CA ASP A 17 0.94 -10.29 -12.75
C ASP A 17 2.03 -9.28 -13.10
N PHE A 18 2.66 -8.67 -12.09
CA PHE A 18 3.79 -7.76 -12.29
C PHE A 18 4.97 -8.46 -12.97
N ALA A 19 5.37 -9.64 -12.48
CA ALA A 19 6.44 -10.43 -13.05
C ALA A 19 6.11 -10.87 -14.49
N ASN A 20 4.88 -11.32 -14.73
CA ASN A 20 4.44 -11.73 -16.06
C ASN A 20 4.44 -10.55 -17.04
N TYR A 21 3.99 -9.37 -16.61
CA TYR A 21 3.98 -8.17 -17.43
C TYR A 21 5.40 -7.74 -17.80
N THR A 22 6.30 -7.65 -16.82
CA THR A 22 7.68 -7.21 -17.01
C THR A 22 8.49 -8.17 -17.88
N ASN A 23 8.28 -9.48 -17.73
CA ASN A 23 8.96 -10.52 -18.54
C ASN A 23 8.53 -10.53 -20.01
N ASN A 24 7.29 -10.15 -20.30
CA ASN A 24 6.77 -10.09 -21.68
C ASN A 24 6.92 -8.71 -22.33
N LEU A 25 7.40 -7.72 -21.58
CA LEU A 25 7.60 -6.37 -22.10
C LEU A 25 8.84 -6.36 -23.01
N PRO A 26 8.75 -5.84 -24.24
CA PRO A 26 9.91 -5.71 -25.12
C PRO A 26 11.03 -4.90 -24.47
N GLU A 27 12.30 -5.29 -24.68
CA GLU A 27 13.45 -4.56 -24.13
C GLU A 27 13.56 -3.11 -24.63
N SER A 28 12.96 -2.81 -25.80
CA SER A 28 12.88 -1.46 -26.35
C SER A 28 11.87 -0.56 -25.63
N SER A 29 10.95 -1.13 -24.87
CA SER A 29 9.84 -0.44 -24.21
C SER A 29 10.28 0.21 -22.91
N THR A 30 9.76 1.42 -22.65
CA THR A 30 9.92 2.07 -21.35
C THR A 30 8.72 1.75 -20.47
N LEU A 31 8.98 1.39 -19.21
CA LEU A 31 7.94 1.12 -18.22
C LEU A 31 7.98 2.19 -17.14
N LEU A 32 6.85 2.86 -16.91
CA LEU A 32 6.61 3.66 -15.73
C LEU A 32 5.83 2.81 -14.72
N ILE A 33 6.40 2.66 -13.53
CA ILE A 33 5.80 1.95 -12.39
C ILE A 33 5.47 2.98 -11.34
N TYR A 34 4.22 3.03 -10.91
CA TYR A 34 3.71 3.97 -9.92
C TYR A 34 3.25 3.21 -8.68
N PHE A 35 3.99 3.36 -7.59
CA PHE A 35 3.65 2.84 -6.27
C PHE A 35 2.78 3.86 -5.54
N HIS A 36 1.60 3.41 -5.11
CA HIS A 36 0.60 4.25 -4.46
C HIS A 36 0.01 3.58 -3.23
N ALA A 37 -0.73 4.35 -2.45
CA ALA A 37 -1.62 3.82 -1.43
C ALA A 37 -3.00 4.47 -1.62
N PRO A 38 -4.10 3.68 -1.72
CA PRO A 38 -5.43 4.18 -2.07
C PRO A 38 -5.99 5.16 -1.03
N TRP A 39 -5.54 5.04 0.22
CA TRP A 39 -5.92 5.92 1.33
C TRP A 39 -5.15 7.24 1.35
N ALA A 40 -4.04 7.36 0.63
CA ALA A 40 -3.18 8.55 0.66
C ALA A 40 -3.66 9.64 -0.32
N GLU A 41 -4.04 10.80 0.19
CA GLU A 41 -4.53 11.92 -0.64
C GLU A 41 -3.53 12.38 -1.74
N PRO A 42 -2.21 12.48 -1.47
CA PRO A 42 -1.23 12.79 -2.51
C PRO A 42 -1.22 11.78 -3.66
N CYS A 43 -1.54 10.51 -3.37
CA CYS A 43 -1.64 9.47 -4.40
C CYS A 43 -2.85 9.70 -5.31
N LYS A 44 -4.00 10.12 -4.79
CA LYS A 44 -5.19 10.41 -5.64
C LYS A 44 -4.90 11.48 -6.69
N GLN A 45 -4.18 12.53 -6.28
CA GLN A 45 -3.74 13.58 -7.19
C GLN A 45 -2.77 13.04 -8.25
N MET A 46 -1.78 12.25 -7.84
CA MET A 46 -0.80 11.67 -8.76
C MET A 46 -1.43 10.67 -9.75
N SER A 47 -2.40 9.86 -9.31
CA SER A 47 -3.15 8.95 -10.18
C SER A 47 -3.86 9.70 -11.31
N THR A 48 -4.41 10.88 -11.02
CA THR A 48 -5.05 11.74 -12.03
C THR A 48 -4.02 12.28 -13.03
N VAL A 49 -2.87 12.74 -12.53
CA VAL A 49 -1.76 13.25 -13.35
C VAL A 49 -1.22 12.17 -14.27
N LEU A 50 -0.95 10.97 -13.75
CA LEU A 50 -0.40 9.86 -14.51
C LEU A 50 -1.39 9.29 -15.52
N SER A 51 -2.68 9.22 -15.16
CA SER A 51 -3.74 8.82 -16.11
C SER A 51 -3.85 9.81 -17.27
N THR A 52 -3.76 11.11 -16.96
CA THR A 52 -3.73 12.16 -17.99
C THR A 52 -2.48 12.09 -18.84
N LEU A 53 -1.32 11.84 -18.23
CA LEU A 53 -0.06 11.70 -18.95
C LEU A 53 -0.09 10.48 -19.88
N ALA A 54 -0.56 9.33 -19.39
CA ALA A 54 -0.68 8.11 -20.17
C ALA A 54 -1.52 8.32 -21.44
N SER A 55 -2.63 9.06 -21.34
CA SER A 55 -3.51 9.30 -22.48
C SER A 55 -2.91 10.18 -23.58
N THR A 56 -1.82 10.90 -23.30
CA THR A 56 -1.06 11.65 -24.32
C THR A 56 -0.19 10.75 -25.20
N TYR A 57 0.05 9.51 -24.78
CA TYR A 57 0.80 8.52 -25.55
C TYR A 57 -0.14 7.60 -26.31
N THR A 58 0.31 7.14 -27.47
CA THR A 58 -0.44 6.21 -28.32
C THR A 58 -0.06 4.77 -28.01
N ALA A 59 -1.06 3.93 -27.76
CA ALA A 59 -0.89 2.51 -27.61
C ALA A 59 -0.37 1.92 -28.94
N THR A 60 0.78 1.26 -28.85
CA THR A 60 1.49 0.66 -29.97
C THR A 60 1.63 -0.84 -29.75
N GLN A 61 1.78 -1.61 -30.83
CA GLN A 61 2.05 -3.04 -30.74
C GLN A 61 3.27 -3.36 -31.62
N PRO A 62 4.43 -3.71 -31.04
CA PRO A 62 4.71 -3.79 -29.60
C PRO A 62 4.67 -2.42 -28.88
N PRO A 63 4.40 -2.39 -27.56
CA PRO A 63 4.28 -1.13 -26.82
C PRO A 63 5.63 -0.41 -26.75
N THR A 64 5.66 0.90 -26.98
CA THR A 64 6.86 1.72 -26.79
C THR A 64 6.97 2.27 -25.37
N ILE A 65 5.84 2.50 -24.71
CA ILE A 65 5.71 2.94 -23.33
C ILE A 65 4.52 2.24 -22.66
N SER A 66 4.69 1.86 -21.40
CA SER A 66 3.63 1.28 -20.55
C SER A 66 3.57 2.00 -19.20
N PHE A 67 2.37 2.15 -18.64
CA PHE A 67 2.12 2.77 -17.35
C PHE A 67 1.43 1.77 -16.43
N LEU A 68 2.07 1.43 -15.31
CA LEU A 68 1.52 0.54 -14.28
C LEU A 68 1.33 1.30 -12.96
N ALA A 69 0.24 1.00 -12.27
CA ALA A 69 -0.04 1.41 -10.91
C ALA A 69 -0.05 0.17 -10.01
N LEU A 70 0.64 0.25 -8.88
CA LEU A 70 0.79 -0.82 -7.90
C LEU A 70 0.45 -0.24 -6.53
N ASP A 71 -0.45 -0.89 -5.81
CA ASP A 71 -0.61 -0.64 -4.38
C ASP A 71 0.65 -1.13 -3.65
N ALA A 72 1.37 -0.19 -3.04
CA ALA A 72 2.64 -0.44 -2.37
C ALA A 72 2.51 -1.34 -1.15
N GLU A 73 1.33 -1.33 -0.51
CA GLU A 73 1.02 -2.20 0.62
C GLU A 73 0.64 -3.60 0.18
N GLU A 74 -0.06 -3.76 -0.94
CA GLU A 74 -0.41 -5.08 -1.45
C GLU A 74 0.81 -5.78 -2.05
N LEU A 75 1.54 -5.11 -2.95
CA LEU A 75 2.71 -5.66 -3.66
C LEU A 75 4.02 -5.32 -2.94
N SER A 76 4.12 -5.67 -1.65
CA SER A 76 5.24 -5.24 -0.81
C SER A 76 6.60 -5.82 -1.21
N ASP A 77 6.64 -7.02 -1.82
CA ASP A 77 7.90 -7.60 -2.32
C ASP A 77 8.45 -6.77 -3.49
N VAL A 78 7.56 -6.36 -4.40
CA VAL A 78 7.92 -5.42 -5.48
C VAL A 78 8.32 -4.07 -4.90
N SER A 79 7.57 -3.53 -3.94
CA SER A 79 7.91 -2.27 -3.26
C SER A 79 9.31 -2.29 -2.64
N GLU A 80 9.68 -3.38 -1.95
CA GLU A 80 11.03 -3.53 -1.39
C GLU A 80 12.09 -3.61 -2.48
N HIS A 81 11.82 -4.34 -3.57
CA HIS A 81 12.77 -4.46 -4.69
C HIS A 81 13.15 -3.10 -5.30
N TYR A 82 12.25 -2.11 -5.26
CA TYR A 82 12.48 -0.76 -5.74
C TYR A 82 12.81 0.25 -4.63
N ASP A 83 13.10 -0.22 -3.41
CA ASP A 83 13.41 0.59 -2.22
C ASP A 83 12.34 1.66 -1.92
N VAL A 84 11.06 1.29 -2.07
CA VAL A 84 9.93 2.21 -1.81
C VAL A 84 9.78 2.44 -0.31
N THR A 85 10.02 3.68 0.12
CA THR A 85 9.94 4.12 1.53
C THR A 85 8.78 5.08 1.80
N GLN A 86 8.22 5.70 0.76
CA GLN A 86 7.08 6.59 0.83
C GLN A 86 6.31 6.57 -0.48
N VAL A 87 5.02 6.91 -0.44
CA VAL A 87 4.16 7.04 -1.62
C VAL A 87 3.60 8.46 -1.72
N PRO A 88 3.35 8.98 -2.93
CA PRO A 88 3.54 8.36 -4.24
C PRO A 88 5.02 8.19 -4.60
N TYR A 89 5.38 7.06 -5.24
CA TYR A 89 6.73 6.80 -5.74
C TYR A 89 6.67 6.27 -7.16
N ILE A 90 7.50 6.83 -8.04
CA ILE A 90 7.50 6.54 -9.46
C ILE A 90 8.88 6.01 -9.85
N VAL A 91 8.89 4.91 -10.59
CA VAL A 91 10.09 4.32 -11.19
C VAL A 91 9.92 4.32 -12.70
N ILE A 92 10.94 4.81 -13.41
CA ILE A 92 11.04 4.70 -14.86
C ILE A 92 12.15 3.70 -15.15
N GLN A 93 11.82 2.65 -15.89
CA GLN A 93 12.78 1.62 -16.25
C GLN A 93 12.70 1.21 -17.73
N LYS A 94 13.78 0.62 -18.22
CA LYS A 94 13.86 0.05 -19.57
C LYS A 94 14.72 -1.20 -19.54
N ALA A 95 14.25 -2.28 -20.17
CA ALA A 95 14.91 -3.60 -20.14
C ALA A 95 15.30 -4.05 -18.71
N GLY A 96 14.38 -3.88 -17.74
CA GLY A 96 14.60 -4.22 -16.33
C GLY A 96 15.59 -3.34 -15.57
N LYS A 97 16.17 -2.31 -16.21
CA LYS A 97 17.09 -1.37 -15.56
C LYS A 97 16.35 -0.09 -15.17
N VAL A 98 16.42 0.26 -13.88
CA VAL A 98 15.95 1.56 -13.38
C VAL A 98 16.77 2.69 -14.00
N LEU A 99 16.07 3.61 -14.68
CA LEU A 99 16.64 4.81 -15.29
C LEU A 99 16.51 6.03 -14.37
N GLU A 100 15.36 6.17 -13.71
CA GLU A 100 15.08 7.31 -12.84
C GLU A 100 13.99 6.96 -11.83
N THR A 101 14.12 7.48 -10.61
CA THR A 101 13.09 7.38 -9.57
C THR A 101 12.68 8.77 -9.10
N ILE A 102 11.40 8.90 -8.75
CA ILE A 102 10.79 10.14 -8.30
C ILE A 102 9.94 9.82 -7.09
N SER A 103 10.20 10.54 -6.01
CA SER A 103 9.48 10.37 -4.75
C SER A 103 8.65 11.61 -4.46
N GLY A 104 7.39 11.42 -4.06
CA GLY A 104 6.46 12.49 -3.74
C GLY A 104 5.64 13.02 -4.94
N GLY A 105 4.81 14.02 -4.65
CA GLY A 105 3.76 14.52 -5.56
C GLY A 105 4.20 15.46 -6.70
N ASP A 106 5.47 15.51 -7.08
CA ASP A 106 5.97 16.44 -8.10
C ASP A 106 5.61 15.97 -9.53
N ALA A 107 4.41 16.37 -9.97
CA ALA A 107 3.89 16.09 -11.30
C ALA A 107 4.77 16.64 -12.44
N SER A 108 5.42 17.79 -12.23
CA SER A 108 6.28 18.42 -13.25
C SER A 108 7.54 17.59 -13.47
N ARG A 109 8.15 17.10 -12.38
CA ARG A 109 9.30 16.21 -12.45
C ARG A 109 8.94 14.88 -13.11
N VAL A 110 7.77 14.31 -12.82
CA VAL A 110 7.30 13.08 -13.49
C VAL A 110 7.19 13.28 -15.00
N ARG A 111 6.55 14.36 -15.46
CA ARG A 111 6.43 14.64 -16.90
C ARG A 111 7.79 14.81 -17.58
N ALA A 112 8.67 15.62 -16.98
CA ALA A 112 10.00 15.86 -17.51
C ALA A 112 10.83 14.56 -17.62
N ALA A 113 10.70 13.67 -16.65
CA ALA A 113 11.41 12.39 -16.66
C ALA A 113 10.86 11.44 -17.75
N VAL A 114 9.54 11.38 -17.95
CA VAL A 114 8.96 10.58 -19.05
C VAL A 114 9.40 11.12 -20.41
N GLU A 115 9.32 12.44 -20.62
CA GLU A 115 9.77 13.07 -21.87
C GLU A 115 11.25 12.81 -22.17
N LYS A 116 12.09 12.84 -21.13
CA LYS A 116 13.54 12.58 -21.23
C LYS A 116 13.85 11.15 -21.67
N HIS A 117 13.13 10.15 -21.17
CA HIS A 117 13.46 8.73 -21.39
C HIS A 117 12.67 8.06 -22.53
N VAL A 118 11.52 8.63 -22.90
CA VAL A 118 10.62 8.08 -23.94
C VAL A 118 10.66 8.92 -25.22
N GLY A 119 11.09 10.18 -25.13
CA GLY A 119 10.99 11.17 -26.20
C GLY A 119 9.65 11.92 -26.15
N ALA A 120 9.59 13.08 -26.81
CA ALA A 120 8.35 13.83 -26.91
C ALA A 120 7.26 12.95 -27.54
N GLY A 121 6.13 12.76 -26.84
CA GLY A 121 5.01 12.00 -27.35
C GLY A 121 4.63 12.45 -28.76
N SER A 122 4.29 11.49 -29.63
CA SER A 122 3.80 11.78 -30.98
C SER A 122 2.40 12.37 -30.91
N GLY A 123 2.30 13.63 -30.46
CA GLY A 123 1.05 14.34 -30.21
C GLY A 123 1.30 15.85 -30.13
N ASN A 124 1.26 16.50 -31.29
CA ASN A 124 1.08 17.94 -31.51
C ASN A 124 1.54 18.88 -30.38
N ALA A 125 2.84 19.24 -30.39
CA ALA A 125 3.44 20.29 -29.57
C ALA A 125 3.01 21.70 -30.01
N GLY A 126 1.70 21.97 -29.95
CA GLY A 126 1.09 23.26 -30.28
C GLY A 126 0.05 23.65 -29.25
N GLY A 127 0.46 24.30 -28.17
CA GLY A 127 -0.43 25.09 -27.32
C GLY A 127 -0.86 24.45 -26.00
N LEU A 128 0.07 24.26 -25.08
CA LEU A 128 -0.22 24.37 -23.64
C LEU A 128 0.84 25.27 -23.02
N GLY A 129 0.66 26.57 -23.23
CA GLY A 129 1.32 27.57 -22.38
C GLY A 129 0.94 27.26 -20.94
N LEU A 130 1.95 27.30 -20.06
CA LEU A 130 1.76 27.31 -18.62
C LEU A 130 0.59 28.26 -18.30
N PRO A 131 -0.46 27.85 -17.56
CA PRO A 131 -1.39 28.82 -17.04
C PRO A 131 -0.59 29.82 -16.18
N PRO A 132 -0.84 31.14 -16.31
CA PRO A 132 -0.11 32.12 -15.53
C PRO A 132 -0.30 31.86 -14.03
N ALA A 133 0.76 32.10 -13.25
CA ALA A 133 0.78 31.91 -11.81
C ALA A 133 -0.45 32.59 -11.16
N GLN A 134 -1.32 31.79 -10.53
CA GLN A 134 -2.43 32.34 -9.77
C GLN A 134 -1.91 32.93 -8.45
N LEU A 135 -1.96 34.26 -8.35
CA LEU A 135 -1.85 34.97 -7.08
C LEU A 135 -3.11 34.70 -6.25
N VAL A 136 -2.94 33.95 -5.17
CA VAL A 136 -4.02 33.65 -4.22
C VAL A 136 -4.46 34.95 -3.54
N SER A 137 -5.70 35.36 -3.79
CA SER A 137 -6.38 36.39 -3.00
C SER A 137 -7.37 35.69 -2.07
N LYS A 138 -7.21 35.92 -0.76
CA LYS A 138 -8.08 35.45 0.32
C LYS A 138 -9.53 35.91 0.11
N PRO A 139 -10.57 35.06 0.24
CA PRO A 139 -11.93 35.55 0.27
C PRO A 139 -12.34 35.95 1.70
N GLU A 140 -12.75 37.20 1.85
CA GLU A 140 -13.60 37.66 2.96
C GLU A 140 -15.06 37.64 2.51
N GLY A 141 -15.94 37.11 3.37
CA GLY A 141 -17.37 37.45 3.41
C GLY A 141 -18.33 36.64 2.52
N GLY A 142 -18.99 35.65 3.10
CA GLY A 142 -20.17 35.01 2.51
C GLY A 142 -20.84 34.01 3.46
N SER A 143 -22.02 34.39 3.97
CA SER A 143 -22.81 33.71 5.01
C SER A 143 -22.90 32.18 4.96
N ALA A 144 -22.77 31.58 6.14
CA ALA A 144 -23.13 30.19 6.42
C ALA A 144 -24.60 29.91 6.06
N LYS A 145 -24.82 28.93 5.18
CA LYS A 145 -26.12 28.27 4.99
C LYS A 145 -26.07 26.89 5.64
N SER A 146 -26.98 26.69 6.58
CA SER A 146 -27.22 25.47 7.35
C SER A 146 -27.43 24.25 6.45
N LEU A 147 -26.73 23.14 6.75
CA LEU A 147 -26.82 21.83 6.08
C LEU A 147 -27.84 20.88 6.76
N ALA A 148 -28.89 21.42 7.38
CA ALA A 148 -29.92 20.63 8.05
C ALA A 148 -31.07 20.17 7.12
N ALA A 149 -30.79 19.82 5.86
CA ALA A 149 -31.83 19.44 4.88
C ALA A 149 -31.64 18.06 4.23
N TYR A 150 -30.76 17.21 4.78
CA TYR A 150 -30.59 15.84 4.34
C TYR A 150 -30.68 14.88 5.53
N ALA A 151 -31.90 14.74 6.06
CA ALA A 151 -32.27 13.63 6.93
C ALA A 151 -33.44 12.90 6.26
N PRO A 152 -33.37 11.57 6.06
CA PRO A 152 -34.47 10.81 5.45
C PRO A 152 -35.70 10.78 6.37
N SER A 153 -36.89 10.77 5.78
CA SER A 153 -38.18 10.77 6.50
C SER A 153 -38.74 9.34 6.61
N PRO A 154 -39.54 9.00 7.65
CA PRO A 154 -39.99 7.61 7.90
C PRO A 154 -40.95 6.98 6.87
N ASN A 155 -41.23 7.65 5.76
CA ASN A 155 -42.28 7.28 4.80
C ASN A 155 -41.78 7.03 3.37
N ASP A 156 -40.48 6.92 3.13
CA ASP A 156 -39.96 6.59 1.80
C ASP A 156 -40.13 5.07 1.52
N PRO A 157 -40.73 4.67 0.38
CA PRO A 157 -40.96 3.26 0.08
C PRO A 157 -39.66 2.56 -0.34
N ALA A 158 -39.33 1.46 0.34
CA ALA A 158 -38.22 0.58 0.00
C ALA A 158 -38.56 -0.29 -1.23
N THR A 159 -37.77 -0.19 -2.29
CA THR A 159 -37.88 -1.07 -3.47
C THR A 159 -36.52 -1.67 -3.85
N ALA A 160 -36.23 -2.85 -3.31
CA ALA A 160 -35.45 -3.94 -3.93
C ALA A 160 -35.55 -5.21 -3.05
N PRO A 161 -35.50 -6.43 -3.63
CA PRO A 161 -36.22 -7.60 -3.13
C PRO A 161 -35.54 -8.37 -1.99
N GLU A 162 -36.36 -9.05 -1.20
CA GLU A 162 -35.99 -10.03 -0.17
C GLU A 162 -35.20 -11.19 -0.77
N TYR A 163 -33.93 -11.31 -0.39
CA TYR A 163 -33.19 -12.57 -0.43
C TYR A 163 -33.00 -13.03 1.02
N SER A 164 -33.70 -14.10 1.37
CA SER A 164 -33.55 -14.76 2.66
C SER A 164 -32.28 -15.61 2.67
N ALA A 165 -31.27 -15.19 3.42
CA ALA A 165 -30.22 -16.06 3.95
C ALA A 165 -29.62 -15.40 5.21
N ALA A 166 -30.12 -15.84 6.38
CA ALA A 166 -29.58 -15.71 7.73
C ALA A 166 -28.86 -14.38 8.08
N GLU A 167 -29.58 -13.51 8.77
CA GLU A 167 -29.07 -12.28 9.38
C GLU A 167 -27.95 -12.58 10.39
N ALA A 168 -26.69 -12.35 9.99
CA ALA A 168 -25.64 -11.97 10.92
C ALA A 168 -25.66 -10.45 11.01
N ASN A 169 -25.95 -9.93 12.21
CA ASN A 169 -26.00 -8.51 12.51
C ASN A 169 -24.57 -7.90 12.36
N PRO A 170 -24.35 -6.87 11.52
CA PRO A 170 -23.00 -6.38 11.20
C PRO A 170 -22.22 -5.83 12.41
N GLU A 171 -22.90 -5.36 13.45
CA GLU A 171 -22.25 -5.00 14.72
C GLU A 171 -21.76 -6.23 15.49
N THR A 172 -22.52 -7.33 15.44
CA THR A 172 -22.15 -8.60 16.08
C THR A 172 -20.91 -9.18 15.41
N THR A 173 -20.78 -9.06 14.08
CA THR A 173 -19.58 -9.51 13.35
C THR A 173 -18.33 -8.70 13.71
N LYS A 174 -18.43 -7.38 13.89
CA LYS A 174 -17.28 -6.54 14.25
C LYS A 174 -16.83 -6.76 15.71
N GLU A 175 -17.79 -6.93 16.62
CA GLU A 175 -17.50 -7.26 18.02
C GLU A 175 -16.86 -8.66 18.14
N GLU A 176 -17.39 -9.64 17.42
CA GLU A 176 -16.81 -11.00 17.32
C GLU A 176 -15.39 -10.97 16.74
N LEU A 177 -15.14 -10.18 15.69
CA LEU A 177 -13.81 -10.01 15.11
C LEU A 177 -12.85 -9.39 16.14
N ASN A 178 -13.24 -8.31 16.81
CA ASN A 178 -12.41 -7.67 17.83
C ASN A 178 -12.08 -8.62 18.99
N ASN A 179 -13.03 -9.44 19.42
CA ASN A 179 -12.80 -10.48 20.43
C ASN A 179 -11.76 -11.50 19.92
N ARG A 180 -11.92 -11.99 18.70
CA ARG A 180 -10.95 -12.88 18.04
C ARG A 180 -9.56 -12.26 17.94
N LEU A 181 -9.46 -10.99 17.57
CA LEU A 181 -8.19 -10.26 17.50
C LEU A 181 -7.54 -10.14 18.88
N GLY A 182 -8.33 -9.80 19.90
CA GLY A 182 -7.87 -9.72 21.28
C GLY A 182 -7.32 -11.04 21.83
N GLU A 183 -7.90 -12.17 21.44
CA GLU A 183 -7.35 -13.50 21.73
C GLU A 183 -6.07 -13.78 20.93
N LEU A 184 -6.07 -13.42 19.64
CA LEU A 184 -4.97 -13.71 18.72
C LEU A 184 -3.67 -12.98 19.11
N VAL A 185 -3.75 -11.72 19.52
CA VAL A 185 -2.57 -10.95 19.99
C VAL A 185 -2.01 -11.48 21.31
N LYS A 186 -2.80 -12.25 22.07
CA LYS A 186 -2.43 -12.87 23.35
C LYS A 186 -2.08 -14.36 23.23
N ALA A 187 -2.16 -14.93 22.02
CA ALA A 187 -1.95 -16.36 21.79
C ALA A 187 -0.53 -16.84 22.16
N ALA A 188 0.46 -15.95 22.14
CA ALA A 188 1.79 -16.17 22.68
C ALA A 188 2.32 -14.92 23.40
N PRO A 189 3.30 -15.06 24.30
CA PRO A 189 3.88 -13.92 25.01
C PRO A 189 4.51 -12.88 24.07
N VAL A 190 5.07 -13.32 22.94
CA VAL A 190 5.50 -12.48 21.83
C VAL A 190 4.81 -13.00 20.57
N MET A 191 4.01 -12.18 19.90
CA MET A 191 3.28 -12.52 18.68
C MET A 191 3.75 -11.65 17.51
N LEU A 192 4.10 -12.29 16.40
CA LEU A 192 4.49 -11.65 15.15
C LEU A 192 3.40 -11.84 14.09
N PHE A 193 2.76 -10.74 13.70
CA PHE A 193 1.86 -10.70 12.55
C PHE A 193 2.66 -10.29 11.32
N MET A 194 2.78 -11.20 10.36
CA MET A 194 3.68 -11.04 9.22
C MET A 194 3.05 -11.52 7.92
N LYS A 195 3.66 -11.11 6.81
CA LYS A 195 3.33 -11.63 5.48
C LYS A 195 4.14 -12.89 5.20
N GLY A 196 3.44 -14.01 5.04
CA GLY A 196 4.05 -15.34 4.92
C GLY A 196 4.31 -15.97 6.30
N THR A 197 5.32 -16.82 6.38
CA THR A 197 5.68 -17.55 7.62
C THR A 197 7.16 -17.35 7.97
N PRO A 198 7.60 -17.64 9.20
CA PRO A 198 9.02 -17.54 9.56
C PRO A 198 9.97 -18.42 8.74
N SER A 199 9.46 -19.49 8.13
CA SER A 199 10.20 -20.35 7.20
C SER A 199 10.12 -19.89 5.74
N ALA A 200 9.04 -19.19 5.36
CA ALA A 200 8.81 -18.67 4.03
C ALA A 200 8.18 -17.25 4.10
N PRO A 201 8.97 -16.21 4.42
CA PRO A 201 8.47 -14.84 4.46
C PRO A 201 8.20 -14.34 3.02
N GLN A 202 7.10 -13.59 2.85
CA GLN A 202 6.62 -13.06 1.55
C GLN A 202 6.61 -11.53 1.52
N CYS A 203 7.51 -10.94 2.30
CA CYS A 203 7.75 -9.50 2.41
C CYS A 203 9.11 -9.33 3.07
N GLY A 204 10.02 -8.50 2.56
CA GLY A 204 11.32 -8.39 3.22
C GLY A 204 11.31 -7.66 4.55
N PHE A 205 10.34 -6.79 4.84
CA PHE A 205 10.16 -6.30 6.21
C PHE A 205 9.84 -7.45 7.18
N SER A 206 9.01 -8.40 6.74
CA SER A 206 8.72 -9.63 7.48
C SER A 206 9.96 -10.52 7.59
N ARG A 207 10.74 -10.68 6.52
CA ARG A 207 12.01 -11.43 6.50
C ARG A 207 13.06 -10.83 7.44
N GLN A 208 13.21 -9.50 7.45
CA GLN A 208 14.14 -8.79 8.31
C GLN A 208 13.72 -8.92 9.78
N THR A 209 12.43 -8.80 10.08
CA THR A 209 11.91 -8.98 11.46
C THR A 209 12.17 -10.39 11.99
N VAL A 210 11.89 -11.41 11.18
CA VAL A 210 12.20 -12.81 11.52
C VAL A 210 13.70 -13.01 11.74
N SER A 211 14.54 -12.41 10.91
CA SER A 211 16.00 -12.50 11.02
C SER A 211 16.50 -11.86 12.31
N LEU A 212 16.00 -10.66 12.64
CA LEU A 212 16.33 -9.93 13.87
C LEU A 212 15.93 -10.70 15.12
N LEU A 213 14.68 -11.18 15.19
CA LEU A 213 14.20 -11.97 16.34
C LEU A 213 14.99 -13.28 16.50
N ARG A 214 15.36 -13.93 15.39
CA ARG A 214 16.18 -15.15 15.39
C ARG A 214 17.61 -14.87 15.86
N GLU A 215 18.23 -13.79 15.39
CA GLU A 215 19.58 -13.38 15.81
C GLU A 215 19.62 -13.09 17.31
N LYS A 216 18.60 -12.42 17.84
CA LYS A 216 18.43 -12.14 19.27
C LYS A 216 17.94 -13.34 20.09
N GLY A 217 17.64 -14.47 19.42
CA GLY A 217 17.18 -15.70 20.07
C GLY A 217 15.82 -15.58 20.77
N VAL A 218 14.96 -14.64 20.36
CA VAL A 218 13.63 -14.43 20.94
C VAL A 218 12.67 -15.51 20.47
N ARG A 219 11.92 -16.13 21.39
CA ARG A 219 10.84 -17.05 21.05
C ARG A 219 9.55 -16.26 20.83
N TYR A 220 8.87 -16.54 19.72
CA TYR A 220 7.63 -15.88 19.34
C TYR A 220 6.66 -16.84 18.65
N GLY A 221 5.36 -16.59 18.82
CA GLY A 221 4.32 -17.13 17.96
C GLY A 221 4.15 -16.25 16.73
N PHE A 222 3.56 -16.77 15.66
CA PHE A 222 3.34 -15.99 14.44
C PHE A 222 1.94 -16.22 13.85
N PHE A 223 1.48 -15.25 13.08
CA PHE A 223 0.27 -15.35 12.27
C PHE A 223 0.54 -14.81 10.86
N ASN A 224 0.15 -15.59 9.84
CA ASN A 224 0.25 -15.16 8.45
C ASN A 224 -0.99 -14.35 8.08
N ILE A 225 -0.84 -13.03 8.00
CA ILE A 225 -1.95 -12.12 7.68
C ILE A 225 -2.45 -12.24 6.23
N LEU A 226 -1.69 -12.88 5.33
CA LEU A 226 -2.14 -13.14 3.96
C LEU A 226 -3.16 -14.28 3.87
N ALA A 227 -3.33 -15.06 4.93
CA ALA A 227 -4.29 -16.16 4.95
C ALA A 227 -5.71 -15.73 5.40
N ASP A 228 -5.85 -14.53 5.97
CA ASP A 228 -7.11 -14.04 6.55
C ASP A 228 -7.17 -12.51 6.44
N ASP A 229 -7.93 -12.02 5.45
CA ASP A 229 -8.04 -10.59 5.16
C ASP A 229 -8.82 -9.83 6.24
N ASP A 230 -9.80 -10.48 6.89
CA ASP A 230 -10.55 -9.87 8.01
C ASP A 230 -9.62 -9.60 9.19
N VAL A 231 -8.74 -10.55 9.52
CA VAL A 231 -7.71 -10.35 10.55
C VAL A 231 -6.70 -9.27 10.13
N ARG A 232 -6.30 -9.25 8.85
CA ARG A 232 -5.36 -8.25 8.32
C ARG A 232 -5.91 -6.83 8.45
N GLN A 233 -7.13 -6.58 7.97
CA GLN A 233 -7.74 -5.25 8.05
C GLN A 233 -8.11 -4.91 9.49
N GLY A 234 -8.67 -5.88 10.21
CA GLY A 234 -9.07 -5.72 11.60
C GLY A 234 -7.90 -5.37 12.52
N LEU A 235 -6.71 -5.97 12.35
CA LEU A 235 -5.53 -5.63 13.16
C LEU A 235 -5.04 -4.20 12.92
N LYS A 236 -5.15 -3.66 11.71
CA LYS A 236 -4.78 -2.26 11.46
C LYS A 236 -5.66 -1.30 12.26
N GLU A 237 -6.96 -1.56 12.28
CA GLU A 237 -7.93 -0.78 13.06
C GLU A 237 -7.76 -1.00 14.57
N PHE A 238 -7.63 -2.26 15.00
CA PHE A 238 -7.54 -2.65 16.41
C PHE A 238 -6.30 -2.09 17.09
N ALA A 239 -5.18 -2.02 16.37
CA ALA A 239 -3.90 -1.55 16.87
C ALA A 239 -3.68 -0.05 16.66
N ASP A 240 -4.56 0.62 15.90
CA ASP A 240 -4.31 1.95 15.32
C ASP A 240 -2.92 2.03 14.64
N TRP A 241 -2.58 0.98 13.88
CA TRP A 241 -1.26 0.82 13.27
C TRP A 241 -1.35 0.46 11.78
N PRO A 242 -0.79 1.27 10.87
CA PRO A 242 -1.11 1.16 9.45
C PRO A 242 -0.41 -0.01 8.73
N THR A 243 0.69 -0.54 9.26
CA THR A 243 1.62 -1.41 8.51
C THR A 243 1.89 -2.77 9.16
N PHE A 244 2.43 -3.69 8.37
CA PHE A 244 2.98 -4.96 8.83
C PHE A 244 4.45 -5.06 8.42
N PRO A 245 5.29 -5.81 9.16
CA PRO A 245 4.96 -6.69 10.28
C PRO A 245 4.61 -5.93 11.58
N GLN A 246 3.76 -6.52 12.41
CA GLN A 246 3.44 -6.01 13.75
C GLN A 246 3.93 -7.00 14.81
N VAL A 247 4.61 -6.49 15.82
CA VAL A 247 5.08 -7.27 16.98
C VAL A 247 4.30 -6.88 18.22
N TRP A 248 3.76 -7.88 18.89
CA TRP A 248 2.96 -7.75 20.09
C TRP A 248 3.61 -8.49 21.25
N VAL A 249 3.58 -7.91 22.45
CA VAL A 249 4.12 -8.51 23.67
C VAL A 249 3.05 -8.45 24.75
N GLY A 250 2.66 -9.61 25.30
CA GLY A 250 1.62 -9.68 26.32
C GLY A 250 0.24 -9.18 25.88
N GLY A 251 -0.01 -9.09 24.57
CA GLY A 251 -1.23 -8.51 24.01
C GLY A 251 -1.22 -7.00 23.84
N GLU A 252 -0.07 -6.34 24.01
CA GLU A 252 0.15 -4.92 23.69
C GLU A 252 1.04 -4.79 22.45
N LEU A 253 0.73 -3.83 21.57
CA LEU A 253 1.52 -3.56 20.39
C LEU A 253 2.86 -2.92 20.80
N VAL A 254 3.97 -3.52 20.37
CA VAL A 254 5.30 -2.90 20.46
C VAL A 254 5.54 -2.01 19.25
N GLY A 255 5.26 -2.51 18.04
CA GLY A 255 5.44 -1.75 16.81
C GLY A 255 5.85 -2.59 15.59
N GLY A 256 6.40 -1.90 14.59
CA GLY A 256 6.93 -2.47 13.36
C GLY A 256 8.41 -2.83 13.43
N LEU A 257 9.02 -3.12 12.27
CA LEU A 257 10.44 -3.47 12.16
C LEU A 257 11.38 -2.33 12.58
N ASP A 258 11.03 -1.10 12.21
CA ASP A 258 11.77 0.12 12.52
C ASP A 258 11.88 0.35 14.03
N ILE A 259 10.74 0.31 14.73
CA ILE A 259 10.70 0.39 16.19
C ILE A 259 11.47 -0.78 16.81
N LEU A 260 11.30 -2.01 16.32
CA LEU A 260 12.04 -3.15 16.85
C LEU A 260 13.56 -2.96 16.76
N LYS A 261 14.07 -2.44 15.64
CA LYS A 261 15.49 -2.15 15.48
C LYS A 261 15.95 -1.11 16.50
N GLU A 262 15.19 -0.02 16.63
CA GLU A 262 15.49 1.05 17.58
C GLU A 262 15.49 0.56 19.03
N GLU A 263 14.49 -0.24 19.44
CA GLU A 263 14.42 -0.81 20.79
C GLU A 263 15.62 -1.72 21.09
N PHE A 264 16.04 -2.57 20.15
CA PHE A 264 17.22 -3.43 20.33
C PHE A 264 18.56 -2.67 20.28
N GLU A 265 18.61 -1.51 19.62
CA GLU A 265 19.77 -0.63 19.61
C GLU A 265 19.89 0.14 20.93
N ASN A 266 18.77 0.60 21.47
CA ASN A 266 18.69 1.33 22.74
C ASN A 266 18.84 0.42 23.96
N ASP A 267 18.21 -0.74 23.95
CA ASP A 267 18.26 -1.76 25.00
C ASP A 267 18.67 -3.12 24.40
N PRO A 268 19.94 -3.54 24.56
CA PRO A 268 20.39 -4.85 24.12
C PRO A 268 19.67 -6.03 24.79
N ASP A 269 19.08 -5.80 25.97
CA ASP A 269 18.32 -6.78 26.76
C ASP A 269 16.80 -6.71 26.46
N PHE A 270 16.38 -5.91 25.48
CA PHE A 270 15.00 -5.86 25.01
C PHE A 270 14.52 -7.27 24.65
N LEU A 271 13.38 -7.70 25.21
CA LEU A 271 12.83 -9.07 25.07
C LEU A 271 13.73 -10.21 25.58
N ALA A 272 14.76 -9.95 26.38
CA ALA A 272 15.64 -11.00 26.93
C ALA A 272 14.88 -12.05 27.75
N ASP A 273 13.79 -11.65 28.43
CA ASP A 273 12.89 -12.56 29.16
C ASP A 273 12.25 -13.64 28.28
N TYR A 274 12.14 -13.38 26.97
CA TYR A 274 11.57 -14.30 25.99
C TYR A 274 12.63 -15.03 25.15
N SER A 275 13.91 -14.76 25.40
CA SER A 275 15.02 -15.42 24.73
C SER A 275 15.20 -16.87 25.19
N VAL A 276 15.84 -17.70 24.37
CA VAL A 276 16.14 -19.12 24.70
C VAL A 276 17.03 -19.30 25.95
N GLY A 277 17.55 -18.21 26.54
CA GLY A 277 18.32 -18.21 27.80
C GLY A 277 17.69 -17.42 28.96
N GLY A 278 16.49 -16.83 28.77
CA GLY A 278 15.83 -15.97 29.75
C GLY A 278 15.20 -16.72 30.94
N LYS A 279 15.44 -16.22 32.16
CA LYS A 279 14.83 -16.70 33.41
C LYS A 279 13.34 -16.30 33.48
N LYS A 280 12.44 -17.08 32.90
CA LYS A 280 11.09 -17.30 33.45
C LYS A 280 10.47 -18.56 32.88
N GLY A 281 10.21 -19.52 33.76
CA GLY A 281 9.49 -20.75 33.45
C GLY A 281 8.09 -20.43 32.93
N GLY A 282 7.74 -20.99 31.79
CA GLY A 282 6.36 -21.03 31.34
C GLY A 282 5.52 -21.89 32.29
N PRO A 283 4.20 -21.66 32.41
CA PRO A 283 3.33 -22.61 33.07
C PRO A 283 3.36 -23.92 32.27
N ALA A 284 3.62 -25.00 33.01
CA ALA A 284 3.51 -26.36 32.53
C ALA A 284 2.04 -26.76 32.34
N ALA A 285 1.85 -27.66 31.37
CA ALA A 285 0.63 -28.38 30.99
C ALA A 285 -0.31 -27.68 29.99
#